data_AF-A0A2P6NDT0-F1
#
_entry.id   AF-A0A2P6NDT0-F1
#
_cell.length_a   1.000
_cell.length_b   1.000
_cell.length_c   1.000
_cell.angle_alpha   90.00
_cell.angle_beta   90.00
_cell.angle_gamma   90.00
#
_symmetry.space_group_name_H-M   'P 1'
#
loop_
_entity.id
_entity.type
_entity.pdbx_description
1 polymer ?
#
loop_
_entity_poly.entity_id
_entity_poly.type
_entity_poly.pdbx_seq_one_letter_code
_entity_poly.pdbx_strand_id
1 'polypeptide(L)'
;MASFSSNDKEEFHSDDDYTSESDREEEEEGEEPQGEAWEDWEDEKDFEEELADEETICLFCPSVSPSAQDALVHLSKEHNFDFEQLKKEKKLGFYSWIKMINFIRQSMRDNVCCMCGSQHKDVQELRSHLTSENHHGVPDNAPFYQENRWLIPVYEEDPLLRMMDDDDDFGESEQFVTEEEIDIEKLTAHEELLNECR
;
A
#
# COMPACT_ATOMS: atom_id res chain seq x y z
N MET A 1 -20.78 9.69 55.49
CA MET A 1 -20.38 9.90 56.90
C MET A 1 -20.24 8.55 57.57
N ALA A 2 -19.02 8.06 57.71
CA ALA A 2 -18.47 7.29 58.83
C ALA A 2 -16.99 7.04 58.50
N SER A 3 -16.13 7.18 59.50
CA SER A 3 -14.75 7.63 59.41
C SER A 3 -13.89 6.81 60.38
N PHE A 4 -12.65 6.49 59.95
CA PHE A 4 -11.42 6.15 60.74
C PHE A 4 -11.39 4.80 61.50
N SER A 5 -10.27 4.10 61.75
CA SER A 5 -8.81 4.41 61.77
C SER A 5 -8.00 3.10 61.60
N SER A 6 -6.92 3.03 60.81
CA SER A 6 -5.48 3.23 61.12
C SER A 6 -4.73 2.13 61.92
N ASN A 7 -3.72 1.55 61.22
CA ASN A 7 -2.30 1.34 61.58
C ASN A 7 -1.76 0.15 62.42
N ASP A 8 -0.56 -0.27 61.97
CA ASP A 8 0.65 -0.71 62.71
C ASP A 8 0.89 -2.21 62.99
N LYS A 9 1.87 -2.84 62.29
CA LYS A 9 3.30 -2.85 62.68
C LYS A 9 4.17 -3.81 61.84
N GLU A 10 5.32 -3.28 61.42
CA GLU A 10 6.48 -3.96 60.83
C GLU A 10 7.47 -4.50 61.90
N GLU A 11 8.50 -5.19 61.37
CA GLU A 11 9.81 -5.56 61.93
C GLU A 11 9.81 -6.88 62.74
N PHE A 12 10.78 -7.81 62.62
CA PHE A 12 12.23 -7.62 62.52
C PHE A 12 12.97 -8.97 62.40
N HIS A 13 14.06 -8.97 61.63
CA HIS A 13 15.38 -9.59 61.91
C HIS A 13 15.93 -10.84 61.22
N SER A 14 17.14 -10.57 60.71
CA SER A 14 18.18 -11.36 60.09
C SER A 14 18.91 -12.26 61.09
N ASP A 15 19.58 -13.29 60.59
CA ASP A 15 21.05 -13.40 60.63
C ASP A 15 21.47 -14.77 60.03
N ASP A 16 22.23 -14.68 58.93
CA ASP A 16 23.45 -15.41 58.58
C ASP A 16 23.62 -16.90 58.94
N ASP A 17 23.83 -17.74 57.91
CA ASP A 17 24.82 -18.81 57.99
C ASP A 17 25.52 -19.06 56.65
N TYR A 18 26.83 -19.23 56.75
CA TYR A 18 27.85 -19.28 55.71
C TYR A 18 28.48 -20.67 55.77
N THR A 19 28.46 -21.46 54.68
CA THR A 19 29.64 -22.18 54.15
C THR A 19 29.36 -23.15 52.98
N SER A 20 30.22 -23.02 51.96
CA SER A 20 30.94 -24.06 51.19
C SER A 20 30.23 -25.01 50.22
N GLU A 21 30.33 -24.64 48.94
CA GLU A 21 30.77 -25.43 47.77
C GLU A 21 30.56 -26.97 47.77
N SER A 22 29.76 -27.44 46.81
CA SER A 22 29.98 -28.72 46.13
C SER A 22 29.48 -28.60 44.69
N ASP A 23 30.40 -28.83 43.76
CA ASP A 23 30.17 -29.07 42.34
C ASP A 23 28.97 -29.98 42.07
N ARG A 24 28.13 -29.57 41.10
CA ARG A 24 27.51 -30.40 40.08
C ARG A 24 26.86 -29.47 39.06
N GLU A 25 27.57 -29.27 37.96
CA GLU A 25 27.00 -28.82 36.70
C GLU A 25 26.04 -29.92 36.23
N GLU A 26 24.73 -29.70 36.39
CA GLU A 26 23.71 -30.43 35.65
C GLU A 26 23.25 -29.51 34.53
N GLU A 27 23.85 -29.73 33.36
CA GLU A 27 23.40 -29.20 32.08
C GLU A 27 21.99 -29.76 31.82
N GLU A 28 20.95 -29.00 32.14
CA GLU A 28 19.62 -29.25 31.57
C GLU A 28 19.72 -28.93 30.07
N GLU A 29 19.81 -29.98 29.26
CA GLU A 29 19.50 -29.99 27.83
C GLU A 29 18.07 -29.43 27.66
N GLY A 30 17.96 -28.11 27.57
CA GLY A 30 16.78 -27.45 27.07
C GLY A 30 16.59 -27.87 25.63
N GLU A 31 15.59 -28.72 25.39
CA GLU A 31 15.12 -29.09 24.05
C GLU A 31 14.91 -27.80 23.25
N GLU A 32 15.80 -27.54 22.30
CA GLU A 32 15.63 -26.47 21.33
C GLU A 32 14.33 -26.77 20.58
N PRO A 33 13.33 -25.87 20.59
CA PRO A 33 12.18 -26.05 19.71
C PRO A 33 12.76 -26.08 18.30
N GLN A 34 12.66 -27.23 17.65
CA GLN A 34 13.04 -27.41 16.25
C GLN A 34 12.50 -26.21 15.50
N GLY A 35 13.41 -25.32 15.11
CA GLY A 35 13.07 -24.17 14.29
C GLY A 35 12.31 -24.75 13.12
N GLU A 36 11.02 -24.41 13.05
CA GLU A 36 10.19 -24.65 11.88
C GLU A 36 11.01 -24.10 10.71
N ALA A 37 11.63 -25.01 9.99
CA ALA A 37 12.43 -24.70 8.83
C ALA A 37 11.43 -24.09 7.86
N TRP A 38 11.45 -22.76 7.77
CA TRP A 38 10.75 -21.96 6.79
C TRP A 38 10.88 -22.72 5.46
N GLU A 39 9.78 -23.37 5.08
CA GLU A 39 9.74 -24.29 3.96
C GLU A 39 10.31 -23.57 2.74
N ASP A 40 11.28 -24.21 2.11
CA ASP A 40 12.05 -23.78 0.96
C ASP A 40 11.13 -23.18 -0.12
N TRP A 41 11.27 -21.88 -0.44
CA TRP A 41 10.44 -21.15 -1.42
C TRP A 41 10.85 -21.53 -2.87
N GLU A 42 11.01 -22.82 -3.16
CA GLU A 42 11.41 -23.33 -4.48
C GLU A 42 10.26 -23.37 -5.51
N ASP A 43 9.09 -22.78 -5.20
CA ASP A 43 7.90 -22.75 -6.08
C ASP A 43 7.64 -21.37 -6.72
N GLU A 44 8.61 -20.43 -6.67
CA GLU A 44 8.43 -19.06 -7.19
C GLU A 44 8.16 -19.03 -8.72
N LYS A 45 8.67 -20.01 -9.47
CA LYS A 45 8.47 -20.11 -10.93
C LYS A 45 7.12 -20.70 -11.34
N ASP A 46 6.61 -21.67 -10.59
CA ASP A 46 5.30 -22.27 -10.90
C ASP A 46 4.17 -21.29 -10.51
N PHE A 47 4.39 -20.44 -9.51
CA PHE A 47 3.46 -19.38 -9.11
C PHE A 47 3.42 -18.21 -10.11
N GLU A 48 4.56 -17.80 -10.67
CA GLU A 48 4.63 -16.77 -11.72
C GLU A 48 3.88 -17.16 -13.01
N GLU A 49 3.97 -18.43 -13.42
CA GLU A 49 3.31 -18.92 -14.63
C GLU A 49 1.78 -19.00 -14.45
N GLU A 50 1.29 -19.33 -13.25
CA GLU A 50 -0.14 -19.37 -12.93
C GLU A 50 -0.77 -17.96 -12.85
N LEU A 51 -0.01 -16.95 -12.39
CA LEU A 51 -0.43 -15.54 -12.35
C LEU A 51 -0.53 -14.90 -13.74
N ALA A 52 0.29 -15.36 -14.69
CA ALA A 52 0.34 -14.79 -16.04
C ALA A 52 -0.91 -15.09 -16.88
N ASP A 53 -1.64 -16.16 -16.55
CA ASP A 53 -2.80 -16.65 -17.30
C ASP A 53 -4.16 -16.25 -16.67
N GLU A 54 -4.16 -15.28 -15.74
CA GLU A 54 -5.39 -14.79 -15.13
C GLU A 54 -6.15 -13.78 -16.01
N GLU A 55 -7.44 -14.06 -16.22
CA GLU A 55 -8.33 -13.21 -17.01
C GLU A 55 -8.52 -11.83 -16.36
N THR A 56 -8.49 -10.75 -17.15
CA THR A 56 -8.78 -9.41 -16.63
C THR A 56 -9.66 -8.58 -17.56
N ILE A 57 -10.50 -7.75 -16.96
CA ILE A 57 -11.40 -6.83 -17.66
C ILE A 57 -10.63 -5.56 -18.01
N CYS A 58 -10.74 -5.14 -19.27
CA CYS A 58 -10.23 -3.85 -19.76
C CYS A 58 -10.66 -2.67 -18.87
N LEU A 59 -9.80 -1.65 -18.79
CA LEU A 59 -10.07 -0.44 -18.02
C LEU A 59 -11.27 0.35 -18.54
N PHE A 60 -11.45 0.46 -19.87
CA PHE A 60 -12.43 1.38 -20.47
C PHE A 60 -13.65 0.70 -21.08
N CYS A 61 -13.60 -0.61 -21.32
CA CYS A 61 -14.64 -1.35 -22.02
C CYS A 61 -14.94 -2.72 -21.37
N PRO A 62 -15.97 -3.45 -21.80
CA PRO A 62 -16.37 -4.72 -21.17
C PRO A 62 -15.55 -5.92 -21.67
N SER A 63 -14.53 -5.70 -22.52
CA SER A 63 -13.70 -6.78 -23.04
C SER A 63 -12.90 -7.43 -21.93
N VAL A 64 -12.86 -8.76 -21.95
CA VAL A 64 -12.03 -9.58 -21.06
C VAL A 64 -10.86 -10.10 -21.88
N SER A 65 -9.67 -9.89 -21.38
CA SER A 65 -8.43 -10.45 -21.93
C SER A 65 -8.01 -11.65 -21.10
N PRO A 66 -7.41 -12.68 -21.71
CA PRO A 66 -6.99 -13.89 -20.99
C PRO A 66 -5.80 -13.68 -20.08
N SER A 67 -5.00 -12.65 -20.33
CA SER A 67 -3.89 -12.22 -19.47
C SER A 67 -3.90 -10.71 -19.30
N ALA A 68 -3.19 -10.25 -18.29
CA ALA A 68 -2.99 -8.82 -18.04
C ALA A 68 -2.13 -8.17 -19.15
N GLN A 69 -1.13 -8.88 -19.71
CA GLN A 69 -0.36 -8.45 -20.87
C GLN A 69 -1.26 -8.25 -22.09
N ASP A 70 -2.17 -9.18 -22.37
CA ASP A 70 -3.13 -9.05 -23.47
C ASP A 70 -4.10 -7.87 -23.26
N ALA A 71 -4.45 -7.56 -22.00
CA ALA A 71 -5.22 -6.36 -21.69
C ALA A 71 -4.46 -5.08 -22.00
N LEU A 72 -3.15 -5.00 -21.72
CA LEU A 72 -2.32 -3.85 -22.10
C LEU A 72 -2.25 -3.67 -23.61
N VAL A 73 -2.09 -4.78 -24.37
CA VAL A 73 -2.12 -4.73 -25.84
C VAL A 73 -3.47 -4.24 -26.35
N HIS A 74 -4.57 -4.69 -25.74
CA HIS A 74 -5.92 -4.24 -26.08
C HIS A 74 -6.11 -2.73 -25.79
N LEU A 75 -5.64 -2.25 -24.64
CA LEU A 75 -5.68 -0.83 -24.27
C LEU A 75 -4.94 0.05 -25.29
N SER A 76 -3.75 -0.39 -25.72
CA SER A 76 -2.97 0.34 -26.72
C SER A 76 -3.68 0.38 -28.10
N LYS A 77 -4.26 -0.74 -28.54
CA LYS A 77 -4.86 -0.85 -29.88
C LYS A 77 -6.25 -0.23 -30.00
N GLU A 78 -7.14 -0.51 -29.05
CA GLU A 78 -8.56 -0.13 -29.14
C GLU A 78 -8.85 1.20 -28.45
N HIS A 79 -8.03 1.57 -27.44
CA HIS A 79 -8.24 2.76 -26.64
C HIS A 79 -7.15 3.81 -26.83
N ASN A 80 -6.15 3.57 -27.69
CA ASN A 80 -4.98 4.44 -27.85
C ASN A 80 -4.30 4.78 -26.51
N PHE A 81 -4.43 3.89 -25.53
CA PHE A 81 -3.89 4.03 -24.20
C PHE A 81 -2.62 3.19 -24.11
N ASP A 82 -1.49 3.82 -24.44
CA ASP A 82 -0.18 3.18 -24.32
C ASP A 82 0.32 3.31 -22.88
N PHE A 83 0.31 2.18 -22.21
CA PHE A 83 0.67 2.08 -20.81
C PHE A 83 2.15 2.38 -20.54
N GLU A 84 3.06 1.79 -21.31
CA GLU A 84 4.50 2.01 -21.12
C GLU A 84 4.89 3.46 -21.40
N GLN A 85 4.28 4.04 -22.43
CA GLN A 85 4.47 5.44 -22.76
C GLN A 85 4.01 6.33 -21.60
N LEU A 86 2.82 6.09 -21.05
CA LEU A 86 2.28 6.88 -19.95
C LEU A 86 3.14 6.75 -18.68
N LYS A 87 3.64 5.54 -18.37
CA LYS A 87 4.57 5.31 -17.24
C LYS A 87 5.81 6.21 -17.38
N LYS A 88 6.42 6.23 -18.57
CA LYS A 88 7.62 7.02 -18.88
C LYS A 88 7.35 8.53 -18.86
N GLU A 89 6.24 8.97 -19.46
CA GLU A 89 5.90 10.40 -19.57
C GLU A 89 5.53 11.01 -18.22
N LYS A 90 4.77 10.29 -17.39
CA LYS A 90 4.29 10.75 -16.08
C LYS A 90 5.16 10.34 -14.91
N LYS A 91 6.23 9.56 -15.15
CA LYS A 91 7.12 8.98 -14.12
C LYS A 91 6.34 8.27 -13.02
N LEU A 92 5.40 7.41 -13.43
CA LEU A 92 4.60 6.63 -12.49
C LEU A 92 5.44 5.45 -11.97
N GLY A 93 5.85 5.53 -10.71
CA GLY A 93 6.37 4.37 -9.98
C GLY A 93 5.26 3.39 -9.58
N PHE A 94 5.64 2.26 -9.01
CA PHE A 94 4.75 1.16 -8.58
C PHE A 94 3.44 1.63 -7.89
N TYR A 95 3.54 2.38 -6.79
CA TYR A 95 2.35 2.82 -6.06
C TYR A 95 1.49 3.82 -6.85
N SER A 96 2.11 4.70 -7.62
CA SER A 96 1.38 5.67 -8.44
C SER A 96 0.61 4.99 -9.57
N TRP A 97 1.14 3.88 -10.08
CA TRP A 97 0.44 3.01 -11.03
C TRP A 97 -0.79 2.34 -10.43
N ILE A 98 -0.64 1.69 -9.28
CA ILE A 98 -1.77 1.06 -8.56
C ILE A 98 -2.88 2.08 -8.36
N LYS A 99 -2.53 3.29 -7.90
CA LYS A 99 -3.46 4.40 -7.72
C LYS A 99 -4.16 4.79 -9.02
N MET A 100 -3.45 4.83 -10.14
CA MET A 100 -4.01 5.19 -11.45
C MET A 100 -5.01 4.13 -11.94
N ILE A 101 -4.68 2.84 -11.89
CA ILE A 101 -5.62 1.77 -12.29
C ILE A 101 -6.90 1.86 -11.46
N ASN A 102 -6.76 1.93 -10.14
CA ASN A 102 -7.90 1.99 -9.24
C ASN A 102 -8.74 3.25 -9.48
N PHE A 103 -8.09 4.39 -9.75
CA PHE A 103 -8.79 5.61 -10.15
C PHE A 103 -9.63 5.41 -11.41
N ILE A 104 -9.06 4.81 -12.46
CA ILE A 104 -9.78 4.57 -13.70
C ILE A 104 -10.93 3.59 -13.46
N ARG A 105 -10.66 2.44 -12.82
CA ARG A 105 -11.68 1.42 -12.57
C ARG A 105 -12.84 1.96 -11.73
N GLN A 106 -12.56 2.77 -10.72
CA GLN A 106 -13.60 3.42 -9.91
C GLN A 106 -14.39 4.45 -10.73
N SER A 107 -13.71 5.30 -11.50
CA SER A 107 -14.37 6.30 -12.36
C SER A 107 -15.32 5.62 -13.35
N MET A 108 -14.91 4.49 -13.93
CA MET A 108 -15.74 3.71 -14.84
C MET A 108 -16.93 3.05 -14.16
N ARG A 109 -16.79 2.57 -12.91
CA ARG A 109 -17.93 2.08 -12.10
C ARG A 109 -18.92 3.19 -11.77
N ASP A 110 -18.42 4.38 -11.46
CA ASP A 110 -19.23 5.54 -11.09
C ASP A 110 -19.83 6.27 -12.31
N ASN A 111 -19.57 5.79 -13.53
CA ASN A 111 -19.94 6.43 -14.79
C ASN A 111 -19.40 7.86 -14.92
N VAL A 112 -18.19 8.10 -14.43
CA VAL A 112 -17.46 9.38 -14.51
C VAL A 112 -16.32 9.26 -15.51
N CYS A 113 -16.16 10.28 -16.36
CA CYS A 113 -15.03 10.35 -17.29
C CYS A 113 -13.72 10.63 -16.53
N CYS A 114 -12.70 9.80 -16.74
CA CYS A 114 -11.40 9.91 -16.08
C CYS A 114 -10.65 11.20 -16.43
N MET A 115 -10.82 11.69 -17.66
CA MET A 115 -10.12 12.86 -18.20
C MET A 115 -10.73 14.19 -17.77
N CYS A 116 -12.04 14.35 -17.96
CA CYS A 116 -12.72 15.63 -17.76
C CYS A 116 -13.62 15.66 -16.52
N GLY A 117 -13.85 14.52 -15.86
CA GLY A 117 -14.69 14.42 -14.66
C GLY A 117 -16.20 14.55 -14.93
N SER A 118 -16.66 14.47 -16.18
CA SER A 118 -18.09 14.53 -16.48
C SER A 118 -18.80 13.27 -15.97
N GLN A 119 -19.93 13.48 -15.29
CA GLN A 119 -20.83 12.42 -14.87
C GLN A 119 -21.75 12.02 -16.03
N HIS A 120 -21.88 10.73 -16.28
CA HIS A 120 -22.79 10.15 -17.25
C HIS A 120 -23.86 9.33 -16.55
N LYS A 121 -25.00 9.16 -17.22
CA LYS A 121 -26.15 8.46 -16.66
C LYS A 121 -25.94 6.94 -16.60
N ASP A 122 -25.30 6.41 -17.62
CA ASP A 122 -25.01 4.99 -17.74
C ASP A 122 -23.65 4.73 -18.41
N VAL A 123 -23.25 3.47 -18.38
CA VAL A 123 -21.95 3.02 -18.90
C VAL A 123 -21.85 3.18 -20.43
N GLN A 124 -22.98 3.16 -21.15
CA GLN A 124 -22.98 3.27 -22.61
C GLN A 124 -22.77 4.72 -23.05
N GLU A 125 -23.39 5.67 -22.36
CA GLU A 125 -23.16 7.10 -22.55
C GLU A 125 -21.71 7.48 -22.22
N LEU A 126 -21.16 6.97 -21.10
CA LEU A 126 -19.76 7.19 -20.75
C LEU A 126 -18.84 6.65 -21.85
N ARG A 127 -19.02 5.40 -22.29
CA ARG A 127 -18.19 4.80 -23.34
C ARG A 127 -18.28 5.58 -24.65
N SER A 128 -19.48 5.98 -25.05
CA SER A 128 -19.67 6.79 -26.24
C SER A 128 -18.91 8.12 -26.15
N HIS A 129 -18.93 8.76 -24.98
CA HIS A 129 -18.15 9.98 -24.71
C HIS A 129 -16.64 9.73 -24.78
N LEU A 130 -16.14 8.66 -24.16
CA LEU A 130 -14.72 8.31 -24.18
C LEU A 130 -14.21 8.12 -25.62
N THR A 131 -15.00 7.43 -26.46
CA THR A 131 -14.65 7.21 -27.87
C THR A 131 -14.80 8.46 -28.72
N SER A 132 -15.84 9.29 -28.51
CA SER A 132 -16.08 10.47 -29.34
C SER A 132 -15.08 11.60 -29.08
N GLU A 133 -14.73 11.82 -27.82
CA GLU A 133 -13.80 12.87 -27.40
C GLU A 133 -12.35 12.37 -27.27
N ASN A 134 -12.11 11.07 -27.49
CA ASN A 134 -10.83 10.40 -27.28
C ASN A 134 -10.27 10.62 -25.86
N HIS A 135 -11.10 10.42 -24.85
CA HIS A 135 -10.80 10.65 -23.44
C HIS A 135 -10.29 9.39 -22.72
N HIS A 136 -9.60 8.49 -23.42
CA HIS A 136 -8.97 7.31 -22.85
C HIS A 136 -7.62 7.69 -22.22
N GLY A 137 -7.66 8.22 -21.00
CA GLY A 137 -6.46 8.66 -20.30
C GLY A 137 -6.75 9.17 -18.89
N VAL A 138 -5.74 9.77 -18.27
CA VAL A 138 -5.88 10.50 -17.01
C VAL A 138 -5.26 11.90 -17.12
N PRO A 139 -5.82 12.90 -16.42
CA PRO A 139 -5.30 14.27 -16.44
C PRO A 139 -4.07 14.40 -15.54
N ASP A 140 -3.22 15.37 -15.85
CA ASP A 140 -1.95 15.63 -15.13
C ASP A 140 -2.14 15.99 -13.66
N ASN A 141 -3.30 16.54 -13.31
CA ASN A 141 -3.68 16.93 -11.96
C ASN A 141 -4.72 15.98 -11.34
N ALA A 142 -4.75 14.72 -11.77
CA ALA A 142 -5.71 13.76 -11.27
C ALA A 142 -5.62 13.58 -9.74
N PRO A 143 -6.75 13.36 -9.03
CA PRO A 143 -6.75 13.21 -7.58
C PRO A 143 -5.89 12.05 -7.05
N PHE A 144 -5.67 11.03 -7.90
CA PHE A 144 -4.93 9.84 -7.50
C PHE A 144 -3.46 10.09 -7.20
N TYR A 145 -2.87 11.19 -7.68
CA TYR A 145 -1.49 11.53 -7.34
C TYR A 145 -1.28 11.83 -5.86
N GLN A 146 -2.30 12.34 -5.17
CA GLN A 146 -2.16 12.86 -3.80
C GLN A 146 -2.87 11.98 -2.76
N GLU A 147 -3.97 11.32 -3.12
CA GLU A 147 -4.80 10.61 -2.17
C GLU A 147 -4.40 9.13 -2.03
N ASN A 148 -4.19 8.66 -0.80
CA ASN A 148 -3.86 7.26 -0.54
C ASN A 148 -5.06 6.32 -0.66
N ARG A 149 -6.29 6.84 -0.71
CA ARG A 149 -7.50 6.02 -0.87
C ARG A 149 -7.48 5.17 -2.15
N TRP A 150 -6.73 5.61 -3.17
CA TRP A 150 -6.59 4.91 -4.44
C TRP A 150 -5.62 3.71 -4.40
N LEU A 151 -4.95 3.49 -3.27
CA LEU A 151 -4.20 2.25 -3.04
C LEU A 151 -5.12 1.07 -2.71
N ILE A 152 -6.37 1.34 -2.34
CA ILE A 152 -7.34 0.30 -2.04
C ILE A 152 -7.83 -0.28 -3.37
N PRO A 153 -7.61 -1.58 -3.64
CA PRO A 153 -8.06 -2.22 -4.88
C PRO A 153 -9.56 -2.09 -5.07
N VAL A 154 -9.93 -1.78 -6.31
CA VAL A 154 -11.34 -1.67 -6.71
C VAL A 154 -11.93 -3.07 -6.92
N TYR A 155 -11.17 -3.98 -7.53
CA TYR A 155 -11.50 -5.42 -7.63
C TYR A 155 -10.58 -6.23 -6.70
N GLU A 156 -11.11 -7.33 -6.18
CA GLU A 156 -10.30 -8.35 -5.52
C GLU A 156 -9.43 -9.05 -6.57
N GLU A 157 -8.19 -9.37 -6.21
CA GLU A 157 -7.23 -10.13 -7.05
C GLU A 157 -7.00 -9.53 -8.46
N ASP A 158 -7.02 -8.21 -8.60
CA ASP A 158 -6.86 -7.56 -9.92
C ASP A 158 -5.52 -7.90 -10.60
N PRO A 159 -5.52 -8.63 -11.75
CA PRO A 159 -4.29 -9.03 -12.43
C PRO A 159 -3.45 -7.83 -12.91
N LEU A 160 -4.08 -6.69 -13.23
CA LEU A 160 -3.35 -5.49 -13.69
C LEU A 160 -2.53 -4.83 -12.57
N LEU A 161 -2.86 -5.08 -11.30
CA LEU A 161 -2.12 -4.53 -10.16
C LEU A 161 -0.85 -5.34 -9.84
N ARG A 162 -0.82 -6.64 -10.17
CA ARG A 162 0.29 -7.56 -9.87
C ARG A 162 1.36 -7.62 -10.97
N MET A 163 1.03 -7.14 -12.17
CA MET A 163 1.93 -7.15 -13.33
C MET A 163 3.18 -6.25 -13.24
N MET A 164 3.30 -5.41 -12.22
CA MET A 164 4.31 -4.34 -12.18
C MET A 164 5.54 -4.64 -11.32
N ASP A 165 5.60 -5.81 -10.69
CA ASP A 165 6.65 -6.16 -9.74
C ASP A 165 8.04 -6.38 -10.38
N ASP A 166 8.13 -6.51 -11.70
CA ASP A 166 9.33 -7.05 -12.37
C ASP A 166 10.39 -6.01 -12.81
N ASP A 167 10.05 -4.71 -12.91
CA ASP A 167 10.91 -3.72 -13.60
C ASP A 167 11.55 -2.68 -12.68
N ASP A 168 11.12 -2.57 -11.42
CA ASP A 168 11.71 -1.63 -10.47
C ASP A 168 12.82 -2.36 -9.67
N ASP A 169 13.95 -2.61 -10.35
CA ASP A 169 15.26 -2.66 -9.67
C ASP A 169 15.32 -1.41 -8.78
N PHE A 170 15.29 -1.62 -7.46
CA PHE A 170 15.28 -0.57 -6.44
C PHE A 170 16.58 0.26 -6.50
N GLY A 171 16.70 1.11 -7.53
CA GLY A 171 17.66 2.19 -7.62
C GLY A 171 17.19 3.34 -6.75
N GLU A 172 17.58 3.31 -5.48
CA GLU A 172 17.71 4.45 -4.55
C GLU A 172 17.02 5.75 -5.00
N SER A 173 15.70 5.87 -4.89
CA SER A 173 15.06 7.20 -4.99
C SER A 173 13.72 7.36 -4.26
N GLU A 174 13.31 6.38 -3.47
CA GLU A 174 12.34 6.63 -2.39
C GLU A 174 13.10 7.30 -1.25
N GLN A 175 13.15 8.64 -1.28
CA GLN A 175 13.62 9.43 -0.15
C GLN A 175 12.61 9.23 0.99
N PHE A 176 12.82 8.20 1.82
CA PHE A 176 12.13 8.05 3.09
C PHE A 176 12.32 9.34 3.87
N VAL A 177 11.25 10.10 4.06
CA VAL A 177 11.23 11.11 5.11
C VAL A 177 11.17 10.33 6.41
N THR A 178 12.32 10.13 7.05
CA THR A 178 12.35 9.66 8.43
C THR A 178 11.62 10.68 9.31
N GLU A 179 11.01 10.22 10.39
CA GLU A 179 10.23 11.03 11.34
C GLU A 179 11.02 12.18 12.03
N GLU A 180 12.26 12.46 11.61
CA GLU A 180 13.21 13.33 12.32
C GLU A 180 13.33 14.78 11.81
N GLU A 181 12.54 15.25 10.84
CA GLU A 181 12.56 16.68 10.46
C GLU A 181 11.19 17.38 10.48
N ILE A 182 10.37 17.09 11.49
CA ILE A 182 9.41 18.10 11.96
C ILE A 182 10.18 19.01 12.93
N ASP A 183 10.67 20.14 12.40
CA ASP A 183 11.27 21.21 13.19
C ASP A 183 10.19 21.86 14.07
N ILE A 184 9.99 21.32 15.28
CA ILE A 184 9.00 21.76 16.26
C ILE A 184 9.18 23.25 16.59
N GLU A 185 10.40 23.79 16.47
CA GLU A 185 10.69 25.21 16.73
C GLU A 185 10.03 26.15 15.70
N LYS A 186 9.77 25.67 14.48
CA LYS A 186 9.04 26.44 13.45
C LYS A 186 7.54 26.47 13.68
N LEU A 187 6.97 25.47 14.36
CA LEU A 187 5.56 25.46 14.73
C LEU A 187 5.27 26.42 15.89
N THR A 188 6.18 26.51 16.87
CA THR A 188 6.05 27.45 18.00
C THR A 188 6.13 28.92 17.58
N ALA A 189 6.93 29.24 16.55
CA ALA A 189 7.03 30.61 16.03
C ALA A 189 5.73 31.13 15.39
N HIS A 190 4.91 30.25 14.81
CA HIS A 190 3.61 30.64 14.24
C HIS A 190 2.53 30.80 15.33
N GLU A 191 2.66 30.11 16.46
CA GLU A 191 1.75 30.26 17.60
C GLU A 191 2.01 31.57 18.37
N GLU A 192 3.27 32.01 18.48
CA GLU A 192 3.62 33.33 19.05
C GLU A 192 3.09 34.50 18.21
N LEU A 193 3.17 34.41 16.87
CA LEU A 193 2.62 35.44 15.97
C LEU A 193 1.09 35.52 15.99
N LEU A 194 0.39 34.42 16.28
CA LEU A 194 -1.08 34.40 16.42
C LEU A 194 -1.54 34.95 17.78
N ASN A 195 -0.72 34.80 18.83
CA ASN A 195 -1.03 35.33 20.17
C ASN A 195 -0.76 36.83 20.32
N GLU A 196 0.02 37.44 19.44
CA GLU A 196 0.21 38.91 19.39
C GLU A 196 -0.93 39.64 18.67
N CYS A 197 -1.85 38.93 18.02
CA CYS A 197 -3.01 39.51 17.33
C CYS A 197 -4.32 39.43 18.13
N ARG A 198 -4.24 39.38 19.47
CA ARG A 198 -5.40 39.37 20.37
C ARG A 198 -5.47 40.61 21.27
#